data_AF-A0A2R5L2E0-F1
#
_entry.id   AF-A0A2R5L2E0-F1
#
_cell.length_a   1.000
_cell.length_b   1.000
_cell.length_c   1.000
_cell.angle_alpha   90.00
_cell.angle_beta   90.00
_cell.angle_gamma   90.00
#
_symmetry.space_group_name_H-M   'P 1'
#
loop_
_entity.id
_entity.type
_entity.pdbx_description
1 polymer ?
#
loop_
_entity_poly.entity_id
_entity_poly.type
_entity_poly.pdbx_seq_one_letter_code
_entity_poly.pdbx_strand_id
1 'polypeptide(L)'
;IAESMKEVGGSRSAALMGMYDDPTNIDIGMATEGENSSTVRKFLDSPWKGAEAYHYLLLAQRQLYEGYVDAAMKTCLHLREFESVLPAKDIFSLLALSSCANRAFATCSKAFIKLEGLPNMTDEE
;
A
#
# COMPACT_ATOMS: atom_id res chain seq x y z
N ILE A 1 67.44 21.91 10.59
CA ILE A 1 66.12 22.11 11.25
C ILE A 1 65.10 21.48 10.32
N ALA A 2 64.59 20.33 10.72
CA ALA A 2 63.64 19.52 9.97
C ALA A 2 62.20 20.00 10.23
N GLU A 3 61.34 20.03 9.21
CA GLU A 3 59.88 19.76 9.20
C GLU A 3 59.33 20.19 7.83
N SER A 4 58.38 19.55 7.14
CA SER A 4 57.74 18.24 7.20
C SER A 4 56.99 18.05 5.86
N MET A 5 56.70 16.80 5.54
CA MET A 5 56.28 16.28 4.24
C MET A 5 54.79 16.51 3.91
N LYS A 6 54.56 16.87 2.64
CA LYS A 6 53.51 16.46 1.69
C LYS A 6 52.36 15.59 2.22
N GLU A 7 51.12 16.09 2.06
CA GLU A 7 49.90 15.26 2.02
C GLU A 7 49.24 15.33 0.64
N VAL A 8 48.92 14.14 0.11
CA VAL A 8 48.32 13.86 -1.19
C VAL A 8 46.90 13.36 -0.95
N GLY A 9 45.93 13.83 -1.73
CA GLY A 9 44.64 13.16 -1.88
C GLY A 9 43.58 14.15 -2.34
N GLY A 10 42.84 13.96 -3.43
CA GLY A 10 42.64 12.85 -4.34
C GLY A 10 41.37 13.23 -5.11
N SER A 11 41.37 13.08 -6.44
CA SER A 11 40.23 13.43 -7.30
C SER A 11 38.94 12.85 -6.76
N ARG A 12 38.01 13.71 -6.33
CA ARG A 12 36.67 13.28 -5.91
C ARG A 12 35.88 12.91 -7.14
N SER A 13 35.81 11.60 -7.34
CA SER A 13 35.22 10.84 -8.42
C SER A 13 33.87 11.37 -8.92
N ALA A 14 33.75 11.47 -10.25
CA ALA A 14 32.49 11.60 -10.98
C ALA A 14 31.45 10.51 -10.66
N ALA A 15 31.85 9.45 -9.95
CA ALA A 15 30.98 8.41 -9.44
C ALA A 15 29.93 8.90 -8.42
N LEU A 16 30.08 10.08 -7.82
CA LEU A 16 29.08 10.64 -6.89
C LEU A 16 27.82 11.16 -7.61
N MET A 17 27.91 11.50 -8.91
CA MET A 17 26.82 12.18 -9.61
C MET A 17 25.79 11.23 -10.25
N GLY A 18 26.07 9.93 -10.28
CA GLY A 18 25.22 8.91 -10.91
C GLY A 18 24.33 8.10 -9.96
N MET A 19 24.18 8.50 -8.69
CA MET A 19 23.41 7.73 -7.69
C MET A 19 22.02 8.32 -7.38
N TYR A 20 21.57 9.33 -8.13
CA TYR A 20 20.33 10.05 -7.84
C TYR A 20 19.08 9.56 -8.62
N ASP A 21 19.20 8.52 -9.44
CA ASP A 21 18.10 8.07 -10.31
C ASP A 21 17.47 6.73 -9.92
N ASP A 22 17.72 6.23 -8.70
CA ASP A 22 17.15 4.96 -8.24
C ASP A 22 16.07 5.20 -7.17
N PRO A 23 14.76 5.07 -7.47
CA PRO A 23 13.67 5.34 -6.53
C PRO A 23 13.58 4.30 -5.39
N THR A 24 14.49 3.33 -5.36
CA THR A 24 14.54 2.26 -4.34
C THR A 24 15.65 2.46 -3.31
N ASN A 25 16.59 3.38 -3.52
CA ASN A 25 17.70 3.63 -2.60
C ASN A 25 17.30 4.65 -1.53
N ILE A 26 16.43 4.24 -0.60
CA ILE A 26 16.02 5.05 0.56
C ILE A 26 17.09 4.89 1.64
N ASP A 27 17.94 5.91 1.78
CA ASP A 27 18.91 6.03 2.87
C ASP A 27 18.17 6.17 4.22
N ILE A 28 18.05 5.05 4.93
CA ILE A 28 17.50 4.95 6.31
C ILE A 28 18.55 5.43 7.36
N GLY A 29 19.59 6.16 6.93
CA GLY A 29 20.78 6.46 7.73
C GLY A 29 20.84 7.79 8.48
N MET A 30 19.90 8.73 8.31
CA MET A 30 20.03 10.07 8.92
C MET A 30 18.78 10.52 9.71
N ALA A 31 18.42 9.75 10.74
CA ALA A 31 17.42 10.16 11.72
C ALA A 31 18.08 11.00 12.83
N THR A 32 18.21 12.31 12.62
CA THR A 32 18.49 13.25 13.71
C THR A 32 17.22 13.50 14.51
N GLU A 33 17.34 13.36 15.83
CA GLU A 33 16.28 13.36 16.83
C GLU A 33 15.46 14.66 16.84
N GLY A 34 14.14 14.56 17.03
CA GLY A 34 13.31 15.69 17.45
C GLY A 34 11.92 15.76 16.84
N GLU A 35 11.80 16.00 15.54
CA GLU A 35 10.55 16.57 15.00
C GLU A 35 9.91 15.77 13.84
N ASN A 36 10.64 14.81 13.26
CA ASN A 36 10.21 14.07 12.06
C ASN A 36 9.75 12.62 12.30
N SER A 37 9.67 12.15 13.56
CA SER A 37 9.21 10.78 13.87
C SER A 37 7.80 10.51 13.32
N SER A 38 6.93 11.53 13.28
CA SER A 38 5.58 11.42 12.73
C SER A 38 5.57 11.27 11.19
N THR A 39 6.50 11.92 10.50
CA THR A 39 6.64 11.87 9.03
C THR A 39 7.20 10.53 8.58
N VAL A 40 8.18 9.99 9.31
CA VAL A 40 8.74 8.65 9.08
C VAL A 40 7.69 7.57 9.33
N ARG A 41 6.87 7.69 10.39
CA ARG A 41 5.71 6.79 10.60
C ARG A 41 4.72 6.83 9.45
N LYS A 42 4.32 8.02 8.98
CA LYS A 42 3.43 8.14 7.80
C LYS A 42 4.05 7.53 6.54
N PHE A 43 5.37 7.64 6.37
CA PHE A 43 6.10 7.04 5.23
C PHE A 43 6.19 5.51 5.32
N LEU A 44 6.33 4.94 6.52
CA LEU A 44 6.38 3.47 6.73
C LEU A 44 4.99 2.84 6.80
N ASP A 45 4.00 3.56 7.33
CA ASP A 45 2.60 3.15 7.36
C ASP A 45 2.06 3.01 5.93
N SER A 46 2.56 3.78 4.97
CA SER A 46 2.04 3.78 3.59
C SER A 46 2.32 2.44 2.84
N PRO A 47 3.55 1.91 2.80
CA PRO A 47 3.83 0.59 2.23
C PRO A 47 3.17 -0.56 3.00
N TRP A 48 3.18 -0.51 4.34
CA TRP A 48 2.67 -1.60 5.17
C TRP A 48 1.15 -1.67 5.15
N LYS A 49 0.46 -0.52 5.15
CA LYS A 49 -0.99 -0.44 4.96
C LYS A 49 -1.41 -0.93 3.58
N GLY A 50 -0.63 -0.66 2.54
CA GLY A 50 -0.87 -1.23 1.21
C GLY A 50 -0.70 -2.74 1.18
N ALA A 51 0.40 -3.25 1.74
CA ALA A 51 0.63 -4.69 1.85
C ALA A 51 -0.49 -5.39 2.66
N GLU A 52 -0.92 -4.78 3.76
CA GLU A 52 -2.04 -5.26 4.58
C GLU A 52 -3.36 -5.28 3.80
N ALA A 53 -3.66 -4.22 3.03
CA ALA A 53 -4.87 -4.17 2.21
C ALA A 53 -4.92 -5.30 1.18
N TYR A 54 -3.84 -5.52 0.43
CA TYR A 54 -3.75 -6.63 -0.53
C TYR A 54 -3.79 -7.99 0.15
N HIS A 55 -3.19 -8.13 1.34
CA HIS A 55 -3.27 -9.35 2.13
C HIS A 55 -4.73 -9.72 2.43
N TYR A 56 -5.53 -8.78 2.95
CA TYR A 56 -6.94 -9.02 3.24
C TYR A 56 -7.77 -9.28 1.98
N LEU A 57 -7.46 -8.63 0.85
CA LEU A 57 -8.15 -8.85 -0.42
C LEU A 57 -7.95 -10.29 -0.92
N LEU A 58 -6.70 -10.76 -0.94
CA LEU A 58 -6.36 -12.14 -1.33
C LEU A 58 -6.91 -13.17 -0.34
N LEU A 59 -6.85 -12.87 0.96
CA LEU A 59 -7.40 -13.73 2.00
C LEU A 59 -8.92 -13.93 1.84
N ALA A 60 -9.66 -12.86 1.55
CA ALA A 60 -11.10 -12.93 1.32
C ALA A 60 -11.45 -13.77 0.08
N GLN A 61 -10.72 -13.60 -1.02
CA GLN A 61 -10.89 -14.43 -2.22
C GLN A 61 -10.63 -15.90 -1.92
N ARG A 62 -9.54 -16.22 -1.20
CA ARG A 62 -9.23 -17.58 -0.80
C ARG A 62 -10.32 -18.20 0.07
N GLN A 63 -10.80 -17.46 1.07
CA GLN A 63 -11.90 -17.90 1.94
C GLN A 63 -13.18 -18.19 1.14
N LEU A 64 -13.49 -17.40 0.10
CA LEU A 64 -14.62 -17.67 -0.79
C LEU A 64 -14.43 -18.96 -1.59
N TYR A 65 -13.25 -19.18 -2.17
CA TYR A 65 -12.96 -20.38 -2.93
C TYR A 65 -12.99 -21.65 -2.06
N GLU A 66 -12.55 -21.56 -0.81
CA GLU A 66 -12.61 -22.66 0.16
C GLU A 66 -14.01 -22.87 0.76
N GLY A 67 -14.98 -21.99 0.46
CA GLY A 67 -16.37 -22.09 0.92
C GLY A 67 -16.64 -21.48 2.30
N TYR A 68 -15.65 -20.82 2.92
CA TYR A 68 -15.79 -20.10 4.18
C TYR A 68 -16.47 -18.73 4.00
N VAL A 69 -17.73 -18.74 3.54
CA VAL A 69 -18.49 -17.54 3.15
C VAL A 69 -18.68 -16.52 4.28
N ASP A 70 -18.91 -16.97 5.51
CA ASP A 70 -19.04 -16.10 6.68
C ASP A 70 -17.74 -15.36 7.02
N ALA A 71 -16.62 -16.08 6.96
CA ALA A 71 -15.30 -15.51 7.22
C ALA A 71 -14.92 -14.51 6.12
N ALA A 72 -15.14 -14.89 4.86
CA ALA A 72 -14.91 -14.02 3.72
C ALA A 72 -15.69 -12.70 3.82
N MET A 73 -16.98 -12.77 4.19
CA MET A 73 -17.80 -11.57 4.35
C MET A 73 -17.23 -10.63 5.44
N LYS A 74 -16.79 -11.18 6.58
CA LYS A 74 -16.17 -10.38 7.65
C LYS A 74 -14.87 -9.73 7.21
N THR A 75 -14.02 -10.48 6.49
CA THR A 75 -12.78 -9.94 5.91
C THR A 75 -13.09 -8.81 4.92
N CYS A 76 -14.09 -8.98 4.04
CA CYS A 76 -14.51 -7.95 3.10
C CYS A 76 -15.08 -6.70 3.79
N LEU A 77 -15.75 -6.84 4.93
CA LEU A 77 -16.22 -5.71 5.71
C LEU A 77 -15.07 -4.87 6.26
N HIS A 78 -13.99 -5.54 6.72
CA HIS A 78 -12.78 -4.85 7.18
C HIS A 78 -12.04 -4.19 6.00
N LEU A 79 -12.07 -4.81 4.82
CA LEU A 79 -11.46 -4.27 3.59
C LEU A 79 -11.96 -2.87 3.22
N ARG A 80 -13.16 -2.47 3.66
CA ARG A 80 -13.72 -1.12 3.44
C ARG A 80 -12.89 0.00 4.05
N GLU A 81 -12.08 -0.27 5.07
CA GLU A 81 -11.20 0.72 5.68
C GLU A 81 -10.02 1.09 4.76
N PHE A 82 -9.75 0.26 3.75
CA PHE A 82 -8.64 0.41 2.81
C PHE A 82 -9.04 1.04 1.46
N GLU A 83 -10.19 1.72 1.39
CA GLU A 83 -10.65 2.46 0.19
C GLU A 83 -9.68 3.58 -0.25
N SER A 84 -8.80 4.01 0.65
CA SER A 84 -7.72 4.97 0.34
C SER A 84 -6.53 4.36 -0.40
N VAL A 85 -6.39 3.03 -0.40
CA VAL A 85 -5.23 2.32 -0.97
C VAL A 85 -5.63 1.43 -2.14
N LEU A 86 -6.79 0.78 -2.04
CA LEU A 86 -7.32 -0.09 -3.08
C LEU A 86 -8.49 0.59 -3.81
N PRO A 87 -8.70 0.28 -5.10
CA PRO A 87 -9.84 0.79 -5.85
C PRO A 87 -11.15 0.34 -5.20
N ALA A 88 -12.05 1.30 -4.98
CA ALA A 88 -13.36 1.05 -4.39
C ALA A 88 -14.16 -0.02 -5.17
N LYS A 89 -13.99 -0.06 -6.50
CA LYS A 89 -14.62 -1.05 -7.38
C LYS A 89 -14.31 -2.49 -6.93
N ASP A 90 -13.06 -2.80 -6.65
CA ASP A 90 -12.65 -4.17 -6.31
C ASP A 90 -13.13 -4.55 -4.91
N ILE A 91 -13.01 -3.62 -3.96
CA ILE A 91 -13.48 -3.82 -2.57
C ILE A 91 -14.98 -4.11 -2.56
N PHE A 92 -15.79 -3.25 -3.18
CA PHE A 92 -17.25 -3.40 -3.12
C PHE A 92 -17.75 -4.55 -4.00
N SER A 93 -17.04 -4.90 -5.08
CA SER A 93 -17.35 -6.08 -5.90
C SER A 93 -17.15 -7.38 -5.11
N LEU A 94 -16.03 -7.49 -4.39
CA LEU A 94 -15.74 -8.65 -3.55
C LEU A 94 -16.69 -8.71 -2.33
N LEU A 95 -17.04 -7.56 -1.75
CA LEU A 95 -18.03 -7.47 -0.68
C LEU A 95 -19.43 -7.88 -1.16
N ALA A 96 -19.85 -7.45 -2.35
CA ALA A 96 -21.11 -7.87 -2.94
C ALA A 96 -21.14 -9.40 -3.16
N LEU A 97 -20.09 -9.95 -3.78
CA LEU A 97 -20.00 -11.39 -4.04
C LEU A 97 -20.03 -12.20 -2.73
N SER A 98 -19.19 -11.84 -1.75
CA SER A 98 -19.13 -12.55 -0.47
C SER A 98 -20.42 -12.44 0.35
N SER A 99 -21.04 -11.26 0.40
CA SER A 99 -22.29 -11.06 1.13
C SER A 99 -23.47 -11.76 0.44
N CYS A 100 -23.49 -11.82 -0.89
CA CYS A 100 -24.47 -12.60 -1.63
C CYS A 100 -24.29 -14.12 -1.42
N ALA A 101 -23.05 -14.62 -1.39
CA ALA A 101 -22.75 -16.01 -1.03
C ALA A 101 -23.16 -16.33 0.42
N ASN A 102 -23.01 -15.36 1.33
CA ASN A 102 -23.41 -15.49 2.74
C ASN A 102 -24.91 -15.21 3.01
N ARG A 103 -25.71 -14.95 1.96
CA ARG A 103 -27.14 -14.57 2.06
C ARG A 103 -27.42 -13.29 2.87
N ALA A 104 -26.42 -12.44 3.03
CA ALA A 104 -26.52 -11.14 3.68
C ALA A 104 -26.98 -10.05 2.69
N PHE A 105 -28.19 -10.18 2.15
CA PHE A 105 -28.68 -9.37 1.03
C PHE A 105 -28.79 -7.86 1.34
N ALA A 106 -29.03 -7.49 2.60
CA ALA A 106 -29.04 -6.08 3.01
C ALA A 106 -27.66 -5.40 2.88
N THR A 107 -26.58 -6.18 3.03
CA THR A 107 -25.21 -5.70 2.80
C THR A 107 -24.87 -5.77 1.32
N CYS A 108 -25.29 -6.84 0.63
CA CYS A 108 -25.07 -7.00 -0.81
C CYS A 108 -25.70 -5.84 -1.61
N SER A 109 -26.95 -5.46 -1.31
CA SER A 109 -27.62 -4.34 -2.00
C SER A 109 -26.93 -2.99 -1.77
N LYS A 110 -26.45 -2.72 -0.55
CA LYS A 110 -25.69 -1.50 -0.24
C LYS A 110 -24.36 -1.44 -0.99
N ALA A 111 -23.70 -2.58 -1.16
CA ALA A 111 -22.47 -2.67 -1.95
C ALA A 111 -22.75 -2.37 -3.43
N PHE A 112 -23.83 -2.90 -4.00
CA PHE A 112 -24.24 -2.59 -5.36
C PHE A 112 -24.59 -1.11 -5.58
N ILE A 113 -25.35 -0.50 -4.66
CA ILE A 113 -25.65 0.94 -4.72
C ILE A 113 -24.36 1.77 -4.76
N LYS A 114 -23.35 1.39 -3.97
CA LYS A 114 -22.05 2.05 -4.02
C LYS A 114 -21.32 1.84 -5.34
N LEU A 115 -21.36 0.62 -5.90
CA LEU A 115 -20.74 0.31 -7.19
C LEU A 115 -21.38 1.08 -8.34
N GLU A 116 -22.71 1.18 -8.36
CA GLU A 116 -23.46 1.96 -9.37
C GLU A 116 -23.17 3.45 -9.29
N GLY A 117 -22.85 3.95 -8.09
CA GLY A 117 -22.47 5.34 -7.87
C GLY A 117 -21.02 5.68 -8.24
N LEU A 118 -20.18 4.69 -8.53
CA LEU A 118 -18.81 4.96 -8.98
C LEU A 118 -18.83 5.46 -10.44
N PRO A 119 -17.99 6.44 -10.79
CA PRO A 119 -17.85 6.83 -12.18
C PRO A 119 -17.35 5.62 -12.97
N ASN A 120 -18.16 5.14 -13.92
CA ASN A 120 -17.71 4.16 -14.88
C ASN A 120 -16.55 4.81 -15.65
N MET A 121 -15.31 4.40 -15.37
CA MET A 121 -14.21 4.65 -16.29
C MET A 121 -14.49 3.81 -17.53
N THR A 122 -15.33 4.33 -18.41
CA THR A 122 -15.44 3.87 -19.79
C THR A 122 -14.20 4.35 -20.52
N ASP A 123 -13.33 3.39 -20.80
CA ASP A 123 -12.41 3.26 -21.94
C ASP A 123 -11.52 4.44 -22.30
N GLU A 124 -10.29 4.47 -21.75
CA GLU A 124 -9.07 4.88 -22.50
C GLU A 124 -7.88 4.07 -21.93
N GLU A 125 -7.59 2.91 -22.53
CA GLU A 125 -6.23 2.35 -22.62
C GLU A 125 -5.48 3.04 -23.77
#